data_AF-A0A935HZE8-F1
#
_entry.id   AF-A0A935HZE8-F1
#
_cell.length_a   1.000
_cell.length_b   1.000
_cell.length_c   1.000
_cell.angle_alpha   90.00
_cell.angle_beta   90.00
_cell.angle_gamma   90.00
#
_symmetry.space_group_name_H-M   'P 1'
#
loop_
_entity.id
_entity.type
_entity.pdbx_description
1 polymer ?
#
loop_
_entity_poly.entity_id
_entity_poly.type
_entity_poly.pdbx_seq_one_letter_code
_entity_poly.pdbx_strand_id
1 'polypeptide(L)'
;MPLRSGEIISVIDIGTNTCLLLVASLQNNIPVKIFEAQEIPRLGKDLYRTKNISKEKFALVADIFRKYISVSGEHNSQKIFAFGTSALRDAENRNEFIEYISKETGVRIKVISGEDEAYHGYLGAVFDMEQHEQCVVLDIGGGSTEISFKSEGVFNHKSINIGSVRLYENYFRESHSEIKIKEASDLIKSELRNISYNDIKGRPLIGVAGTLTTLSAIKHGLKKFDENIIHKDILHLQDVKNIFEKLISMNDEEILDLGEYMKGRSEIILSGTLILITVMEFFGFDAVTVSVKGLRYGLLYKSADFL
;
A
#
# COMPACT_ATOMS: atom_id res chain seq x y z
N MET A 1 5.82 11.71 23.83
CA MET A 1 6.34 13.10 23.93
C MET A 1 6.19 13.70 22.54
N PRO A 2 5.52 14.86 22.39
CA PRO A 2 5.16 15.38 21.07
C PRO A 2 6.41 15.61 20.22
N LEU A 3 6.32 15.29 18.93
CA LEU A 3 7.42 15.42 17.99
C LEU A 3 7.75 16.90 17.78
N ARG A 4 9.04 17.22 17.69
CA ARG A 4 9.50 18.62 17.53
C ARG A 4 9.91 18.90 16.10
N SER A 5 9.77 20.17 15.68
CA SER A 5 10.31 20.62 14.40
C SER A 5 11.84 20.40 14.38
N GLY A 6 12.34 19.83 13.30
CA GLY A 6 13.74 19.43 13.11
C GLY A 6 14.06 18.00 13.58
N GLU A 7 13.16 17.30 14.30
CA GLU A 7 13.40 15.89 14.65
C GLU A 7 13.45 15.03 13.38
N ILE A 8 14.43 14.12 13.34
CA ILE A 8 14.54 13.10 12.29
C ILE A 8 13.94 11.82 12.85
N ILE A 9 12.97 11.28 12.12
CA ILE A 9 12.17 10.12 12.54
C ILE A 9 12.17 9.09 11.43
N SER A 10 12.26 7.83 11.84
CA SER A 10 12.08 6.68 10.97
C SER A 10 10.72 6.02 11.20
N VAL A 11 10.01 5.73 10.12
CA VAL A 11 8.80 4.92 10.14
C VAL A 11 9.03 3.67 9.31
N ILE A 12 8.83 2.52 9.94
CA ILE A 12 8.79 1.21 9.30
C ILE A 12 7.33 0.79 9.15
N ASP A 13 6.91 0.48 7.95
CA ASP A 13 5.58 -0.02 7.62
C ASP A 13 5.68 -1.44 7.08
N ILE A 14 5.07 -2.39 7.78
CA ILE A 14 5.07 -3.82 7.48
C ILE A 14 3.71 -4.18 6.90
N GLY A 15 3.64 -4.13 5.58
CA GLY A 15 2.48 -4.55 4.82
C GLY A 15 2.46 -6.03 4.49
N THR A 16 1.42 -6.44 3.77
CA THR A 16 1.25 -7.81 3.29
C THR A 16 2.33 -8.24 2.30
N ASN A 17 2.76 -7.35 1.39
CA ASN A 17 3.79 -7.70 0.40
C ASN A 17 5.16 -7.09 0.72
N THR A 18 5.17 -5.85 1.20
CA THR A 18 6.37 -5.01 1.31
C THR A 18 6.62 -4.58 2.75
N CYS A 19 7.89 -4.40 3.09
CA CYS A 19 8.35 -3.74 4.32
C CYS A 19 9.08 -2.46 3.91
N LEU A 20 8.59 -1.32 4.38
CA LEU A 20 8.92 -0.01 3.87
C LEU A 20 9.55 0.85 4.96
N LEU A 21 10.65 1.54 4.67
CA LEU A 21 11.29 2.51 5.57
C LEU A 21 11.18 3.92 5.01
N LEU A 22 10.70 4.87 5.81
CA LEU A 22 10.82 6.30 5.54
C LEU A 22 11.62 6.95 6.66
N VAL A 23 12.72 7.62 6.34
CA VAL A 23 13.43 8.53 7.24
C VAL A 23 13.12 9.96 6.80
N ALA A 24 12.57 10.76 7.69
CA ALA A 24 12.16 12.13 7.37
C ALA A 24 12.48 13.10 8.50
N SER A 25 12.81 14.34 8.14
CA SER A 25 12.84 15.46 9.08
C SER A 25 11.44 16.07 9.15
N LEU A 26 10.94 16.33 10.37
CA LEU A 26 9.68 17.04 10.54
C LEU A 26 9.91 18.55 10.51
N GLN A 27 9.42 19.23 9.50
CA GLN A 27 9.46 20.70 9.42
C GLN A 27 8.04 21.23 9.59
N ASN A 28 7.74 21.87 10.73
CA ASN A 28 6.38 22.33 11.05
C ASN A 28 5.30 21.23 10.88
N ASN A 29 5.58 20.01 11.36
CA ASN A 29 4.74 18.81 11.21
C ASN A 29 4.55 18.30 9.77
N ILE A 30 5.34 18.80 8.82
CA ILE A 30 5.40 18.27 7.46
C ILE A 30 6.61 17.35 7.35
N PRO A 31 6.43 16.07 6.99
CA PRO A 31 7.55 15.16 6.76
C PRO A 31 8.29 15.53 5.48
N VAL A 32 9.55 15.94 5.61
CA VAL A 32 10.49 16.12 4.50
C VAL A 32 11.35 14.87 4.39
N LYS A 33 11.17 14.11 3.31
CA LYS A 33 11.91 12.86 3.07
C LYS A 33 13.42 13.14 3.05
N ILE A 34 14.16 12.38 3.85
CA ILE A 34 15.63 12.30 3.82
C ILE A 34 16.04 11.04 3.05
N PHE A 35 15.41 9.92 3.38
CA PHE A 35 15.73 8.63 2.80
C PHE A 35 14.50 7.73 2.79
N GLU A 36 14.42 6.83 1.81
CA GLU A 36 13.45 5.75 1.82
C GLU A 36 14.08 4.46 1.32
N ALA A 37 13.59 3.35 1.85
CA ALA A 37 13.92 2.02 1.36
C ALA A 37 12.68 1.14 1.32
N GLN A 38 12.77 0.11 0.49
CA GLN A 38 11.77 -0.91 0.35
C GLN A 38 12.44 -2.28 0.28
N GLU A 39 11.85 -3.23 0.99
CA GLU A 39 12.14 -4.66 0.87
C GLU A 39 10.81 -5.40 0.66
N ILE A 40 10.86 -6.58 0.05
CA ILE A 40 9.65 -7.33 -0.34
C ILE A 40 9.67 -8.71 0.35
N PRO A 41 9.46 -8.78 1.68
CA PRO A 41 9.46 -10.05 2.38
C PRO A 41 8.24 -10.92 2.03
N ARG A 42 7.20 -10.38 1.38
CA ARG A 42 5.97 -11.09 1.02
C ARG A 42 5.35 -11.79 2.24
N LEU A 43 5.09 -11.03 3.30
CA LEU A 43 4.60 -11.54 4.59
C LEU A 43 3.28 -12.31 4.45
N GLY A 44 2.41 -11.88 3.54
CA GLY A 44 1.12 -12.51 3.26
C GLY A 44 1.15 -13.68 2.29
N LYS A 45 2.32 -14.08 1.78
CA LYS A 45 2.43 -15.29 0.96
C LYS A 45 1.97 -16.49 1.78
N ASP A 46 1.06 -17.28 1.24
CA ASP A 46 0.38 -18.44 1.88
C ASP A 46 -0.47 -18.10 3.13
N LEU A 47 -0.36 -16.92 3.73
CA LEU A 47 -1.05 -16.51 4.96
C LEU A 47 -2.57 -16.68 4.86
N TYR A 48 -3.18 -16.31 3.73
CA TYR A 48 -4.63 -16.35 3.56
C TYR A 48 -5.19 -17.77 3.47
N ARG A 49 -4.32 -18.78 3.31
CA ARG A 49 -4.67 -20.20 3.31
C ARG A 49 -4.28 -20.89 4.62
N THR A 50 -3.11 -20.55 5.18
CA THR A 50 -2.55 -21.19 6.39
C THR A 50 -2.93 -20.49 7.69
N LYS A 51 -3.42 -19.26 7.59
CA LYS A 51 -3.67 -18.32 8.69
C LYS A 51 -2.46 -17.95 9.54
N ASN A 52 -1.27 -18.39 9.14
CA ASN A 52 -0.04 -18.21 9.91
C ASN A 52 1.09 -17.64 9.04
N ILE A 53 1.87 -16.74 9.63
CA ILE A 53 3.12 -16.25 9.06
C ILE A 53 4.17 -17.37 9.19
N SER A 54 4.87 -17.71 8.10
CA SER A 54 5.89 -18.76 8.13
C SER A 54 7.14 -18.33 8.92
N LYS A 55 7.83 -19.30 9.55
CA LYS A 55 9.04 -19.03 10.36
C LYS A 55 10.18 -18.41 9.55
N GLU A 56 10.29 -18.73 8.27
CA GLU A 56 11.25 -18.08 7.37
C GLU A 56 11.01 -16.58 7.28
N LYS A 57 9.75 -16.12 7.31
CA LYS A 57 9.42 -14.68 7.31
C LYS A 57 9.79 -13.99 8.61
N PHE A 58 9.84 -14.69 9.75
CA PHE A 58 10.27 -14.11 11.02
C PHE A 58 11.73 -13.67 10.90
N ALA A 59 12.62 -14.59 10.52
CA ALA A 59 14.04 -14.32 10.35
C ALA A 59 14.29 -13.26 9.28
N LEU A 60 13.64 -13.39 8.12
CA LEU A 60 13.76 -12.43 7.02
C LEU A 60 13.37 -11.00 7.42
N VAL A 61 12.26 -10.82 8.14
CA VAL A 61 11.83 -9.48 8.59
C VAL A 61 12.75 -8.95 9.68
N ALA A 62 13.28 -9.80 10.57
CA ALA A 62 14.28 -9.37 11.54
C ALA A 62 15.55 -8.82 10.86
N ASP A 63 16.02 -9.47 9.79
CA ASP A 63 17.16 -8.99 9.01
C ASP A 63 16.87 -7.64 8.33
N ILE A 64 15.67 -7.48 7.75
CA ILE A 64 15.22 -6.20 7.18
C ILE A 64 15.20 -5.11 8.26
N PHE A 65 14.69 -5.41 9.46
CA PHE A 65 14.67 -4.47 10.58
C PHE A 65 16.07 -4.07 11.01
N ARG A 66 17.02 -5.01 11.14
CA ARG A 66 18.42 -4.68 11.47
C ARG A 66 19.04 -3.74 10.44
N LYS A 67 18.80 -4.00 9.15
CA LYS A 67 19.20 -3.09 8.06
C LYS A 67 18.58 -1.70 8.22
N TYR A 68 17.27 -1.63 8.46
CA TYR A 68 16.55 -0.35 8.61
C TYR A 68 16.96 0.43 9.86
N ILE A 69 17.30 -0.26 10.97
CA ILE A 69 17.85 0.36 12.18
C ILE A 69 19.23 0.97 11.90
N SER A 70 20.12 0.24 11.21
CA SER A 70 21.44 0.76 10.81
C SER A 70 21.31 2.03 9.97
N VAL A 71 20.51 1.97 8.89
CA VAL A 71 20.28 3.11 7.99
C VAL A 71 19.62 4.28 8.72
N SER A 72 18.70 4.00 9.63
CA SER A 72 18.09 5.05 10.48
C SER A 72 19.15 5.76 11.34
N GLY A 73 20.09 5.01 11.91
CA GLY A 73 21.21 5.55 12.68
C GLY A 73 22.16 6.40 11.84
N GLU A 74 22.48 5.96 10.63
CA GLU A 74 23.32 6.72 9.67
C GLU A 74 22.72 8.09 9.32
N HIS A 75 21.40 8.18 9.29
CA HIS A 75 20.66 9.43 9.08
C HIS A 75 20.35 10.20 10.37
N ASN A 76 20.92 9.82 11.51
CA ASN A 76 20.70 10.43 12.83
C ASN A 76 19.23 10.45 13.25
N SER A 77 18.47 9.44 12.85
CA SER A 77 17.09 9.26 13.30
C SER A 77 17.06 9.06 14.81
N GLN A 78 16.22 9.84 15.47
CA GLN A 78 16.12 9.89 16.93
C GLN A 78 15.13 8.85 17.46
N LYS A 79 14.17 8.46 16.63
CA LYS A 79 13.08 7.54 16.98
C LYS A 79 12.73 6.67 15.77
N ILE A 80 12.46 5.40 16.04
CA ILE A 80 11.96 4.45 15.04
C ILE A 80 10.59 3.96 15.50
N PHE A 81 9.58 4.17 14.66
CA PHE A 81 8.25 3.63 14.87
C PHE A 81 7.97 2.54 13.84
N ALA A 82 7.48 1.37 14.28
CA ALA A 82 7.15 0.27 13.39
C ALA A 82 5.66 -0.07 13.47
N PHE A 83 5.02 -0.15 12.31
CA PHE A 83 3.60 -0.41 12.18
C PHE A 83 3.34 -1.65 11.34
N GLY A 84 2.33 -2.42 11.75
CA GLY A 84 1.88 -3.62 11.04
C GLY A 84 0.44 -3.46 10.56
N THR A 85 0.17 -3.84 9.32
CA THR A 85 -1.16 -3.68 8.70
C THR A 85 -1.87 -5.02 8.48
N SER A 86 -2.61 -5.18 7.37
CA SER A 86 -3.53 -6.30 7.12
C SER A 86 -2.95 -7.67 7.45
N ALA A 87 -1.77 -8.03 6.93
CA ALA A 87 -1.20 -9.37 7.19
C ALA A 87 -1.01 -9.66 8.69
N LEU A 88 -0.62 -8.67 9.50
CA LEU A 88 -0.47 -8.87 10.94
C LEU A 88 -1.81 -8.82 11.67
N ARG A 89 -2.83 -8.11 11.16
CA ARG A 89 -4.20 -8.22 11.69
C ARG A 89 -4.75 -9.63 11.52
N ASP A 90 -4.49 -10.25 10.37
CA ASP A 90 -5.08 -11.53 9.96
C ASP A 90 -4.35 -12.76 10.53
N ALA A 91 -3.05 -12.66 10.83
CA ALA A 91 -2.25 -13.80 11.27
C ALA A 91 -2.61 -14.27 12.69
N GLU A 92 -2.90 -15.56 12.84
CA GLU A 92 -3.18 -16.18 14.15
C GLU A 92 -1.94 -16.16 15.06
N ASN A 93 -0.75 -16.33 14.48
CA ASN A 93 0.54 -16.27 15.20
C ASN A 93 1.19 -14.87 15.23
N ARG A 94 0.41 -13.78 15.04
CA ARG A 94 0.95 -12.41 15.02
C ARG A 94 1.72 -12.03 16.29
N ASN A 95 1.25 -12.46 17.47
CA ASN A 95 1.88 -12.09 18.74
C ASN A 95 3.27 -12.70 18.85
N GLU A 96 3.42 -13.94 18.39
CA GLU A 96 4.71 -14.63 18.33
C GLU A 96 5.66 -13.91 17.36
N PHE A 97 5.16 -13.48 16.20
CA PHE A 97 5.93 -12.69 15.24
C PHE A 97 6.42 -11.37 15.85
N ILE A 98 5.52 -10.61 16.49
CA ILE A 98 5.84 -9.31 17.09
C ILE A 98 6.85 -9.47 18.23
N GLU A 99 6.68 -10.47 19.09
CA GLU A 99 7.61 -10.76 20.18
C GLU A 99 9.00 -11.15 19.66
N TYR A 100 9.05 -12.00 18.63
CA TYR A 100 10.30 -12.37 17.97
C TYR A 100 11.02 -11.14 17.41
N ILE A 101 10.36 -10.29 16.63
CA ILE A 101 10.98 -9.08 16.08
C ILE A 101 11.45 -8.13 17.20
N SER A 102 10.63 -7.94 18.24
CA SER A 102 11.02 -7.10 19.38
C SER A 102 12.24 -7.64 20.11
N LYS A 103 12.37 -8.96 20.26
CA LYS A 103 13.53 -9.60 20.90
C LYS A 103 14.80 -9.47 20.06
N GLU A 104 14.68 -9.67 18.75
CA GLU A 104 15.82 -9.68 17.83
C GLU A 104 16.34 -8.29 17.45
N THR A 105 15.53 -7.26 17.60
CA THR A 105 15.82 -5.92 17.06
C THR A 105 15.63 -4.78 18.06
N GLY A 106 14.94 -5.03 19.18
CA GLY A 106 14.56 -3.99 20.14
C GLY A 106 13.39 -3.11 19.71
N VAL A 107 12.88 -3.25 18.48
CA VAL A 107 11.78 -2.45 17.94
C VAL A 107 10.45 -3.17 18.13
N ARG A 108 9.49 -2.50 18.78
CA ARG A 108 8.12 -3.01 18.94
C ARG A 108 7.26 -2.61 17.76
N ILE A 109 6.50 -3.57 17.23
CA ILE A 109 5.53 -3.34 16.16
C ILE A 109 4.17 -3.01 16.78
N LYS A 110 3.58 -1.87 16.38
CA LYS A 110 2.19 -1.52 16.67
C LYS A 110 1.31 -1.95 15.50
N VAL A 111 0.42 -2.92 15.71
CA VAL A 111 -0.57 -3.29 14.70
C VAL A 111 -1.67 -2.23 14.68
N ILE A 112 -1.92 -1.62 13.52
CA ILE A 112 -2.92 -0.57 13.38
C ILE A 112 -4.23 -1.12 12.83
N SER A 113 -5.34 -0.49 13.23
CA SER A 113 -6.66 -0.85 12.68
C SER A 113 -6.76 -0.49 11.20
N GLY A 114 -7.74 -1.05 10.48
CA GLY A 114 -8.00 -0.63 9.10
C GLY A 114 -8.48 0.82 9.00
N GLU A 115 -9.10 1.34 10.07
CA GLU A 115 -9.51 2.75 10.19
C GLU A 115 -8.30 3.67 10.29
N ASP A 116 -7.35 3.36 11.18
CA ASP A 116 -6.11 4.12 11.32
C ASP A 116 -5.29 4.09 10.02
N GLU A 117 -5.21 2.91 9.39
CA GLU A 117 -4.54 2.74 8.09
C GLU A 117 -5.19 3.61 7.01
N ALA A 118 -6.52 3.61 6.93
CA ALA A 118 -7.25 4.46 5.98
C ALA A 118 -7.05 5.96 6.28
N TYR A 119 -7.10 6.37 7.55
CA TYR A 119 -6.96 7.76 7.95
C TYR A 119 -5.56 8.31 7.67
N HIS A 120 -4.52 7.61 8.13
CA HIS A 120 -3.15 8.03 7.87
C HIS A 120 -2.76 7.82 6.40
N GLY A 121 -3.26 6.78 5.73
CA GLY A 121 -3.12 6.59 4.29
C GLY A 121 -3.67 7.79 3.51
N TYR A 122 -4.89 8.23 3.83
CA TYR A 122 -5.51 9.42 3.27
C TYR A 122 -4.66 10.68 3.49
N LEU A 123 -4.27 10.96 4.74
CA LEU A 123 -3.44 12.12 5.06
C LEU A 123 -2.12 12.14 4.28
N GLY A 124 -1.47 10.98 4.17
CA GLY A 124 -0.23 10.82 3.41
C GLY A 124 -0.42 10.99 1.90
N ALA A 125 -1.55 10.54 1.36
CA ALA A 125 -1.87 10.63 -0.06
C ALA A 125 -2.10 12.05 -0.55
N VAL A 126 -2.69 12.90 0.31
CA VAL A 126 -3.25 14.19 -0.11
C VAL A 126 -2.45 15.41 0.33
N PHE A 127 -1.50 15.28 1.27
CA PHE A 127 -0.93 16.47 1.93
C PHE A 127 -0.20 17.45 1.00
N ASP A 128 0.26 17.00 -0.17
CA ASP A 128 0.89 17.83 -1.19
C ASP A 128 0.10 17.88 -2.51
N MET A 129 -1.21 17.56 -2.43
CA MET A 129 -2.16 17.61 -3.53
C MET A 129 -3.04 18.86 -3.45
N GLU A 130 -3.30 19.50 -4.60
CA GLU A 130 -4.09 20.73 -4.66
C GLU A 130 -5.56 20.51 -4.25
N GLN A 131 -6.12 19.32 -4.51
CA GLN A 131 -7.54 18.99 -4.31
C GLN A 131 -7.81 18.14 -3.06
N HIS A 132 -6.99 18.30 -2.02
CA HIS A 132 -6.98 17.44 -0.83
C HIS A 132 -8.34 17.32 -0.12
N GLU A 133 -9.15 18.38 -0.04
CA GLU A 133 -10.46 18.34 0.67
C GLU A 133 -11.60 17.69 -0.12
N GLN A 134 -11.49 17.54 -1.45
CA GLN A 134 -12.59 17.09 -2.30
C GLN A 134 -12.33 15.78 -3.05
N CYS A 135 -11.25 15.07 -2.73
CA CYS A 135 -10.90 13.81 -3.37
C CYS A 135 -11.43 12.56 -2.65
N VAL A 136 -11.39 11.44 -3.37
CA VAL A 136 -11.46 10.08 -2.84
C VAL A 136 -10.07 9.48 -2.95
N VAL A 137 -9.58 8.87 -1.88
CA VAL A 137 -8.31 8.14 -1.87
C VAL A 137 -8.59 6.65 -1.88
N LEU A 138 -7.93 5.95 -2.80
CA LEU A 138 -7.92 4.51 -2.95
C LEU A 138 -6.51 3.97 -2.64
N ASP A 139 -6.38 3.20 -1.57
CA ASP A 139 -5.16 2.47 -1.23
C ASP A 139 -5.36 0.99 -1.59
N ILE A 140 -4.63 0.49 -2.59
CA ILE A 140 -4.67 -0.94 -2.94
C ILE A 140 -3.46 -1.62 -2.29
N GLY A 141 -3.67 -2.10 -1.08
CA GLY A 141 -2.71 -2.91 -0.34
C GLY A 141 -2.58 -4.34 -0.87
N GLY A 142 -1.73 -5.12 -0.21
CA GLY A 142 -1.62 -6.55 -0.50
C GLY A 142 -2.76 -7.37 0.11
N GLY A 143 -3.25 -6.97 1.29
CA GLY A 143 -4.28 -7.72 2.02
C GLY A 143 -5.66 -7.08 2.05
N SER A 144 -5.71 -5.76 2.05
CA SER A 144 -6.93 -4.96 2.05
C SER A 144 -6.85 -3.86 1.00
N THR A 145 -7.99 -3.20 0.78
CA THR A 145 -8.11 -1.99 -0.03
C THR A 145 -8.91 -0.98 0.79
N GLU A 146 -8.40 0.23 0.93
CA GLU A 146 -9.03 1.30 1.68
C GLU A 146 -9.58 2.35 0.71
N ILE A 147 -10.85 2.72 0.91
CA ILE A 147 -11.51 3.83 0.20
C ILE A 147 -11.84 4.87 1.25
N SER A 148 -11.30 6.08 1.10
CA SER A 148 -11.44 7.14 2.10
C SER A 148 -11.70 8.50 1.45
N PHE A 149 -12.48 9.33 2.13
CA PHE A 149 -12.87 10.65 1.63
C PHE A 149 -13.36 11.52 2.79
N LYS A 150 -13.44 12.83 2.56
CA LYS A 150 -14.11 13.75 3.49
C LYS A 150 -15.50 14.12 2.96
N SER A 151 -16.55 14.07 3.77
CA SER A 151 -17.87 14.61 3.41
C SER A 151 -18.22 15.67 4.45
N GLU A 152 -18.43 16.91 4.00
CA GLU A 152 -18.67 18.07 4.90
C GLU A 152 -17.62 18.22 6.01
N GLY A 153 -16.35 17.91 5.70
CA GLY A 153 -15.23 17.96 6.64
C GLY A 153 -15.10 16.72 7.54
N VAL A 154 -16.05 15.79 7.51
CA VAL A 154 -16.02 14.53 8.27
C VAL A 154 -15.27 13.47 7.48
N PHE A 155 -14.25 12.87 8.09
CA PHE A 155 -13.53 11.73 7.51
C PHE A 155 -14.42 10.49 7.48
N ASN A 156 -14.54 9.90 6.30
CA ASN A 156 -15.27 8.66 6.05
C ASN A 156 -14.32 7.67 5.39
N HIS A 157 -14.47 6.39 5.73
CA HIS A 157 -13.67 5.35 5.14
C HIS A 157 -14.41 4.02 5.06
N LYS A 158 -13.93 3.16 4.18
CA LYS A 158 -14.27 1.75 4.09
C LYS A 158 -12.99 0.97 3.80
N SER A 159 -12.61 0.07 4.70
CA SER A 159 -11.61 -0.95 4.41
C SER A 159 -12.33 -2.22 3.97
N ILE A 160 -12.04 -2.68 2.76
CA ILE A 160 -12.50 -3.98 2.26
C ILE A 160 -11.37 -4.99 2.34
N ASN A 161 -11.74 -6.20 2.70
CA ASN A 161 -10.85 -7.32 2.94
C ASN A 161 -10.38 -7.97 1.61
N ILE A 162 -9.99 -7.13 0.65
CA ILE A 162 -9.55 -7.50 -0.69
C ILE A 162 -8.30 -6.69 -1.00
N GLY A 163 -7.17 -7.34 -1.25
CA GLY A 163 -5.93 -6.72 -1.70
C GLY A 163 -5.26 -7.58 -2.76
N SER A 164 -4.22 -7.07 -3.40
CA SER A 164 -3.55 -7.75 -4.53
C SER A 164 -3.05 -9.16 -4.19
N VAL A 165 -2.38 -9.35 -3.05
CA VAL A 165 -1.90 -10.66 -2.58
C VAL A 165 -3.06 -11.57 -2.19
N ARG A 166 -4.03 -11.05 -1.43
CA ARG A 166 -5.18 -11.84 -0.95
C ARG A 166 -6.05 -12.34 -2.10
N LEU A 167 -6.33 -11.47 -3.06
CA LEU A 167 -7.10 -11.83 -4.25
C LEU A 167 -6.32 -12.85 -5.10
N TYR A 168 -5.00 -12.69 -5.21
CA TYR A 168 -4.15 -13.65 -5.90
C TYR A 168 -4.23 -15.05 -5.27
N GLU A 169 -3.97 -15.15 -3.97
CA GLU A 169 -3.95 -16.43 -3.22
C GLU A 169 -5.30 -17.18 -3.31
N ASN A 170 -6.42 -16.45 -3.35
CA ASN A 170 -7.75 -17.04 -3.33
C ASN A 170 -8.33 -17.34 -4.72
N TYR A 171 -7.94 -16.60 -5.77
CA TYR A 171 -8.57 -16.70 -7.09
C TYR A 171 -7.60 -17.00 -8.25
N PHE A 172 -6.38 -16.49 -8.20
CA PHE A 172 -5.51 -16.38 -9.37
C PHE A 172 -4.24 -17.23 -9.31
N ARG A 173 -3.92 -17.80 -8.14
CA ARG A 173 -2.75 -18.67 -7.96
C ARG A 173 -2.69 -19.86 -8.93
N GLU A 174 -3.84 -20.40 -9.33
CA GLU A 174 -3.93 -21.58 -10.21
C GLU A 174 -4.30 -21.22 -11.66
N SER A 175 -5.10 -20.17 -11.87
CA SER A 175 -5.62 -19.79 -13.17
C SER A 175 -6.11 -18.35 -13.20
N HIS A 176 -5.90 -17.69 -14.33
CA HIS A 176 -6.45 -16.36 -14.64
C HIS A 176 -7.55 -16.43 -15.70
N SER A 177 -8.32 -17.53 -15.75
CA SER A 177 -9.43 -17.69 -16.71
C SER A 177 -10.48 -16.59 -16.59
N GLU A 178 -11.23 -16.34 -17.67
CA GLU A 178 -12.33 -15.36 -17.70
C GLU A 178 -13.36 -15.60 -16.56
N ILE A 179 -13.63 -16.86 -16.23
CA ILE A 179 -14.51 -17.24 -15.12
C ILE A 179 -13.94 -16.72 -13.80
N LYS A 180 -12.65 -16.94 -13.54
CA LYS A 180 -11.99 -16.45 -12.32
C LYS A 180 -11.96 -14.94 -12.23
N ILE A 181 -11.71 -14.27 -13.35
CA ILE A 181 -11.74 -12.79 -13.42
C ILE A 181 -13.13 -12.26 -13.08
N LYS A 182 -14.17 -12.89 -13.64
CA LYS A 182 -15.56 -12.53 -13.35
C LYS A 182 -15.91 -12.77 -11.87
N GLU A 183 -15.58 -13.94 -11.32
CA GLU A 183 -15.81 -14.27 -9.90
C GLU A 183 -15.15 -13.25 -8.97
N ALA A 184 -13.88 -12.92 -9.23
CA ALA A 184 -13.14 -11.92 -8.47
C ALA A 184 -13.76 -10.52 -8.58
N SER A 185 -14.16 -10.11 -9.79
CA SER A 185 -14.81 -8.82 -10.04
C SER A 185 -16.16 -8.71 -9.33
N ASP A 186 -16.97 -9.77 -9.37
CA ASP A 186 -18.28 -9.81 -8.72
C ASP A 186 -18.14 -9.76 -7.19
N LEU A 187 -17.13 -10.42 -6.62
CA LEU A 187 -16.78 -10.30 -5.20
C LEU A 187 -16.43 -8.86 -4.85
N ILE A 188 -15.52 -8.21 -5.59
CA ILE A 188 -15.14 -6.81 -5.35
C ILE A 188 -16.38 -5.92 -5.40
N LYS A 189 -17.21 -6.02 -6.45
CA LYS A 189 -18.44 -5.23 -6.60
C LYS A 189 -19.39 -5.44 -5.42
N SER A 190 -19.48 -6.66 -4.88
CA SER A 190 -20.34 -6.95 -3.73
C SER A 190 -19.91 -6.20 -2.45
N GLU A 191 -18.61 -6.11 -2.19
CA GLU A 191 -18.04 -5.36 -1.07
C GLU A 191 -18.24 -3.84 -1.23
N LEU A 192 -18.17 -3.34 -2.48
CA LEU A 192 -18.34 -1.92 -2.80
C LEU A 192 -19.79 -1.42 -2.67
N ARG A 193 -20.81 -2.29 -2.75
CA ARG A 193 -22.23 -1.91 -2.65
C ARG A 193 -22.60 -1.22 -1.33
N ASN A 194 -21.82 -1.45 -0.28
CA ASN A 194 -22.04 -0.82 1.03
C ASN A 194 -21.49 0.62 1.12
N ILE A 195 -20.92 1.12 0.04
CA ILE A 195 -20.39 2.48 -0.06
C ILE A 195 -21.40 3.35 -0.82
N SER A 196 -21.80 4.46 -0.20
CA SER A 196 -22.73 5.41 -0.81
C SER A 196 -22.10 6.06 -2.04
N TYR A 197 -22.69 5.78 -3.22
CA TYR A 197 -22.24 6.32 -4.50
C TYR A 197 -22.25 7.86 -4.53
N ASN A 198 -23.21 8.48 -3.83
CA ASN A 198 -23.36 9.93 -3.79
C ASN A 198 -22.19 10.65 -3.12
N ASP A 199 -21.49 9.98 -2.19
CA ASP A 199 -20.36 10.59 -1.48
C ASP A 199 -19.05 10.57 -2.30
N ILE A 200 -19.04 9.78 -3.38
CA ILE A 200 -17.88 9.49 -4.22
C ILE A 200 -18.02 10.13 -5.61
N LYS A 201 -19.23 10.15 -6.16
CA LYS A 201 -19.49 10.57 -7.53
C LYS A 201 -18.96 11.99 -7.83
N GLY A 202 -18.27 12.13 -8.96
CA GLY A 202 -17.80 13.41 -9.49
C GLY A 202 -16.59 14.00 -8.77
N ARG A 203 -16.01 13.26 -7.81
CA ARG A 203 -14.82 13.65 -7.08
C ARG A 203 -13.55 13.16 -7.79
N PRO A 204 -12.41 13.85 -7.67
CA PRO A 204 -11.13 13.32 -8.13
C PRO A 204 -10.75 12.04 -7.36
N LEU A 205 -10.22 11.04 -8.06
CA LEU A 205 -9.66 9.84 -7.46
C LEU A 205 -8.13 9.96 -7.34
N ILE A 206 -7.61 9.73 -6.14
CA ILE A 206 -6.18 9.62 -5.87
C ILE A 206 -5.91 8.16 -5.49
N GLY A 207 -4.93 7.54 -6.14
CA GLY A 207 -4.55 6.15 -5.91
C GLY A 207 -3.17 6.06 -5.30
N VAL A 208 -3.00 5.24 -4.26
CA VAL A 208 -1.71 5.03 -3.58
C VAL A 208 -1.29 3.57 -3.57
N ALA A 209 -0.10 3.31 -3.02
CA ALA A 209 0.53 2.00 -2.88
C ALA A 209 1.09 1.35 -4.16
N GLY A 210 1.52 0.10 -4.02
CA GLY A 210 2.40 -0.58 -4.97
C GLY A 210 1.76 -0.84 -6.34
N THR A 211 0.46 -1.15 -6.39
CA THR A 211 -0.24 -1.38 -7.66
C THR A 211 -0.26 -0.13 -8.53
N LEU A 212 -0.70 1.00 -7.96
CA LEU A 212 -0.87 2.26 -8.70
C LEU A 212 0.47 2.78 -9.24
N THR A 213 1.48 2.77 -8.39
CA THR A 213 2.84 3.20 -8.76
C THR A 213 3.49 2.27 -9.79
N THR A 214 3.24 0.96 -9.71
CA THR A 214 3.71 0.00 -10.72
C THR A 214 3.02 0.19 -12.07
N LEU A 215 1.71 0.44 -12.08
CA LEU A 215 0.96 0.69 -13.31
C LEU A 215 1.41 1.98 -14.02
N SER A 216 1.69 3.04 -13.26
CA SER A 216 2.29 4.26 -13.82
C SER A 216 3.67 4.00 -14.41
N ALA A 217 4.52 3.23 -13.73
CA ALA A 217 5.82 2.86 -14.27
C ALA A 217 5.72 2.05 -15.58
N ILE A 218 4.76 1.11 -15.66
CA ILE A 218 4.49 0.34 -16.89
C ILE A 218 3.99 1.25 -18.02
N LYS A 219 3.06 2.18 -17.73
CA LYS A 219 2.55 3.16 -18.69
C LYS A 219 3.68 3.98 -19.32
N HIS A 220 4.64 4.41 -18.50
CA HIS A 220 5.79 5.20 -18.95
C HIS A 220 6.97 4.36 -19.47
N GLY A 221 6.84 3.02 -19.50
CA GLY A 221 7.89 2.12 -19.98
C GLY A 221 9.18 2.19 -19.17
N LEU A 222 9.09 2.54 -17.88
CA LEU A 222 10.26 2.69 -17.03
C LEU A 222 10.86 1.32 -16.73
N LYS A 223 12.20 1.20 -16.75
CA LYS A 223 12.90 -0.01 -16.27
C LYS A 223 13.26 0.08 -14.78
N LYS A 224 13.31 1.29 -14.24
CA LYS A 224 13.61 1.60 -12.84
C LYS A 224 12.56 2.56 -12.29
N PHE A 225 12.28 2.45 -11.00
CA PHE A 225 11.32 3.33 -10.35
C PHE A 225 11.83 4.79 -10.37
N ASP A 226 11.03 5.71 -10.89
CA ASP A 226 11.28 7.14 -10.86
C ASP A 226 10.07 7.87 -10.26
N GLU A 227 10.23 8.34 -9.03
CA GLU A 227 9.18 9.03 -8.29
C GLU A 227 8.72 10.33 -8.98
N ASN A 228 9.61 11.03 -9.69
CA ASN A 228 9.28 12.31 -10.32
C ASN A 228 8.34 12.14 -11.51
N ILE A 229 8.40 10.97 -12.16
CA ILE A 229 7.51 10.60 -13.26
C ILE A 229 6.20 10.02 -12.71
N ILE A 230 6.29 9.19 -11.66
CA ILE A 230 5.14 8.44 -11.13
C ILE A 230 4.23 9.31 -10.25
N HIS A 231 4.80 10.18 -9.43
CA HIS A 231 4.01 11.00 -8.52
C HIS A 231 3.22 12.05 -9.30
N LYS A 232 1.92 12.11 -9.03
CA LYS A 232 0.93 12.95 -9.72
C LYS A 232 0.70 12.58 -11.19
N ASP A 233 1.23 11.43 -11.64
CA ASP A 233 0.84 10.86 -12.93
C ASP A 233 -0.66 10.52 -12.94
N ILE A 234 -1.27 10.64 -14.10
CA ILE A 234 -2.69 10.35 -14.29
C ILE A 234 -2.80 9.05 -15.07
N LEU A 235 -3.41 8.03 -14.47
CA LEU A 235 -3.78 6.78 -15.15
C LEU A 235 -5.24 6.88 -15.58
N HIS A 236 -5.51 6.88 -16.87
CA HIS A 236 -6.88 6.77 -17.37
C HIS A 236 -7.36 5.32 -17.26
N LEU A 237 -8.68 5.12 -17.11
CA LEU A 237 -9.27 3.77 -17.05
C LEU A 237 -8.84 2.92 -18.26
N GLN A 238 -8.75 3.53 -19.44
CA GLN A 238 -8.29 2.82 -20.64
C GLN A 238 -6.81 2.42 -20.57
N ASP A 239 -5.94 3.24 -19.96
CA ASP A 239 -4.54 2.88 -19.72
C ASP A 239 -4.47 1.61 -18.86
N VAL A 240 -5.24 1.59 -17.77
CA VAL A 240 -5.28 0.46 -16.83
C VAL A 240 -5.81 -0.81 -17.50
N LYS A 241 -6.87 -0.70 -18.31
CA LYS A 241 -7.44 -1.82 -19.09
C LYS A 241 -6.44 -2.39 -20.10
N ASN A 242 -5.78 -1.51 -20.86
CA ASN A 242 -4.76 -1.93 -21.83
C ASN A 242 -3.60 -2.64 -21.13
N ILE A 243 -3.15 -2.15 -19.98
CA ILE A 243 -2.12 -2.82 -19.18
C ILE A 243 -2.61 -4.18 -18.68
N PHE A 244 -3.85 -4.29 -18.22
CA PHE A 244 -4.44 -5.57 -17.79
C PHE A 244 -4.46 -6.61 -18.92
N GLU A 245 -4.91 -6.22 -20.11
CA GLU A 245 -4.92 -7.08 -21.31
C GLU A 245 -3.51 -7.49 -21.75
N LYS A 246 -2.53 -6.61 -21.58
CA LYS A 246 -1.13 -6.97 -21.82
C LYS A 246 -0.66 -7.99 -20.79
N LEU A 247 -0.85 -7.73 -19.50
CA LEU A 247 -0.38 -8.58 -18.40
C LEU A 247 -0.94 -10.01 -18.47
N ILE A 248 -2.22 -10.18 -18.84
CA ILE A 248 -2.84 -11.52 -18.92
C ILE A 248 -2.24 -12.37 -20.07
N SER A 249 -1.68 -11.72 -21.09
CA SER A 249 -1.05 -12.40 -22.24
C SER A 249 0.43 -12.72 -22.04
N MET A 250 1.05 -12.16 -21.00
CA MET A 250 2.48 -12.30 -20.74
C MET A 250 2.78 -13.50 -19.84
N ASN A 251 3.93 -14.12 -20.05
CA ASN A 251 4.50 -15.08 -19.12
C ASN A 251 5.32 -14.38 -18.02
N ASP A 252 5.77 -15.15 -17.01
CA ASP A 252 6.50 -14.61 -15.86
C ASP A 252 7.80 -13.87 -16.23
N GLU A 253 8.55 -14.37 -17.22
CA GLU A 253 9.81 -13.74 -17.67
C GLU A 253 9.53 -12.39 -18.33
N GLU A 254 8.51 -12.34 -19.18
CA GLU A 254 8.08 -11.10 -19.84
C GLU A 254 7.59 -10.08 -18.81
N ILE A 255 6.82 -10.52 -17.80
CA ILE A 255 6.33 -9.64 -16.72
C ILE A 255 7.52 -9.09 -15.93
N LEU A 256 8.52 -9.92 -15.61
CA LEU A 256 9.73 -9.48 -14.91
C LEU A 256 10.58 -8.52 -15.75
N ASP A 257 10.59 -8.67 -17.07
CA ASP A 257 11.34 -7.77 -17.95
C ASP A 257 10.75 -6.34 -17.96
N LEU A 258 9.49 -6.15 -17.61
CA LEU A 258 8.88 -4.81 -17.59
C LEU A 258 9.68 -3.80 -16.75
N GLY A 259 10.33 -4.23 -15.67
CA GLY A 259 11.24 -3.40 -14.89
C GLY A 259 11.62 -4.00 -13.54
N GLU A 260 12.66 -3.45 -12.91
CA GLU A 260 13.20 -3.96 -11.63
C GLU A 260 12.15 -3.94 -10.50
N TYR A 261 11.17 -3.03 -10.57
CA TYR A 261 10.07 -2.93 -9.62
C TYR A 261 9.10 -4.13 -9.66
N MET A 262 9.16 -4.97 -10.69
CA MET A 262 8.32 -6.17 -10.83
C MET A 262 8.77 -7.32 -9.95
N LYS A 263 10.04 -7.34 -9.50
CA LYS A 263 10.54 -8.37 -8.60
C LYS A 263 9.68 -8.41 -7.34
N GLY A 264 9.09 -9.58 -7.05
CA GLY A 264 8.19 -9.75 -5.91
C GLY A 264 6.79 -9.13 -6.05
N ARG A 265 6.45 -8.59 -7.23
CA ARG A 265 5.13 -8.08 -7.60
C ARG A 265 4.51 -8.79 -8.82
N SER A 266 5.31 -9.49 -9.64
CA SER A 266 4.88 -10.14 -10.88
C SER A 266 3.62 -11.00 -10.73
N GLU A 267 3.54 -11.81 -9.69
CA GLU A 267 2.38 -12.69 -9.45
C GLU A 267 1.10 -11.93 -9.06
N ILE A 268 1.22 -10.73 -8.48
CA ILE A 268 0.10 -10.02 -7.83
C ILE A 268 -0.28 -8.73 -8.56
N ILE A 269 0.44 -8.34 -9.61
CA ILE A 269 0.14 -7.09 -10.32
C ILE A 269 -1.20 -7.20 -11.06
N LEU A 270 -1.50 -8.38 -11.64
CA LEU A 270 -2.73 -8.62 -12.37
C LEU A 270 -3.96 -8.50 -11.44
N SER A 271 -3.90 -9.10 -10.25
CA SER A 271 -4.97 -8.99 -9.25
C SER A 271 -5.16 -7.55 -8.76
N GLY A 272 -4.07 -6.83 -8.48
CA GLY A 272 -4.14 -5.41 -8.13
C GLY A 272 -4.78 -4.56 -9.24
N THR A 273 -4.42 -4.83 -10.49
CA THR A 273 -4.96 -4.14 -11.66
C THR A 273 -6.46 -4.40 -11.82
N LEU A 274 -6.92 -5.64 -11.58
CA LEU A 274 -8.35 -5.95 -11.59
C LEU A 274 -9.14 -5.20 -10.51
N ILE A 275 -8.56 -5.09 -9.30
CA ILE A 275 -9.17 -4.30 -8.22
C ILE A 275 -9.36 -2.86 -8.67
N LEU A 276 -8.32 -2.24 -9.25
CA LEU A 276 -8.39 -0.87 -9.73
C LEU A 276 -9.46 -0.69 -10.82
N ILE A 277 -9.47 -1.54 -11.85
CA ILE A 277 -10.47 -1.51 -12.93
C ILE A 277 -11.88 -1.60 -12.33
N THR A 278 -12.10 -2.57 -11.45
CA THR A 278 -13.41 -2.83 -10.88
C THR A 278 -13.90 -1.65 -10.05
N VAL A 279 -13.04 -1.04 -9.23
CA VAL A 279 -13.38 0.15 -8.44
C VAL A 279 -13.68 1.34 -9.35
N MET A 280 -12.84 1.60 -10.35
CA MET A 280 -13.02 2.70 -11.30
C MET A 280 -14.34 2.55 -12.08
N GLU A 281 -14.64 1.37 -12.60
CA GLU A 281 -15.90 1.10 -13.31
C GLU A 281 -17.12 1.19 -12.39
N PHE A 282 -17.02 0.66 -11.16
CA PHE A 282 -18.15 0.65 -10.23
C PHE A 282 -18.57 2.06 -9.81
N PHE A 283 -17.61 2.94 -9.54
CA PHE A 283 -17.89 4.32 -9.14
C PHE A 283 -17.94 5.32 -10.32
N GLY A 284 -17.53 4.91 -11.52
CA GLY A 284 -17.52 5.76 -12.70
C GLY A 284 -16.37 6.77 -12.72
N PHE A 285 -15.17 6.34 -12.32
CA PHE A 285 -13.95 7.14 -12.44
C PHE A 285 -13.27 6.89 -13.78
N ASP A 286 -13.06 7.96 -14.56
CA ASP A 286 -12.35 7.88 -15.84
C ASP A 286 -10.82 7.92 -15.69
N ALA A 287 -10.33 8.39 -14.54
CA ALA A 287 -8.91 8.50 -14.24
C ALA A 287 -8.61 8.46 -12.74
N VAL A 288 -7.38 8.09 -12.40
CA VAL A 288 -6.80 8.16 -11.06
C VAL A 288 -5.47 8.89 -11.09
N THR A 289 -5.26 9.81 -10.14
CA THR A 289 -3.98 10.48 -9.92
C THR A 289 -3.13 9.65 -8.96
N VAL A 290 -1.92 9.28 -9.33
CA VAL A 290 -1.05 8.43 -8.52
C VAL A 290 -0.33 9.24 -7.45
N SER A 291 -0.38 8.79 -6.19
CA SER A 291 0.50 9.29 -5.13
C SER A 291 1.49 8.22 -4.69
N VAL A 292 2.76 8.61 -4.63
CA VAL A 292 3.87 7.82 -4.06
C VAL A 292 3.93 7.96 -2.54
N LYS A 293 3.13 8.87 -1.99
CA LYS A 293 3.07 9.19 -0.57
C LYS A 293 1.80 8.56 -0.01
N GLY A 294 1.95 7.72 1.01
CA GLY A 294 0.84 6.99 1.63
C GLY A 294 1.02 6.90 3.14
N LEU A 295 0.65 5.76 3.72
CA LEU A 295 0.62 5.53 5.18
C LEU A 295 1.83 6.11 5.94
N ARG A 296 3.06 5.80 5.53
CA ARG A 296 4.30 6.29 6.21
C ARG A 296 4.37 7.82 6.32
N TYR A 297 3.92 8.54 5.30
CA TYR A 297 3.89 10.00 5.32
C TYR A 297 2.78 10.51 6.22
N GLY A 298 1.59 9.91 6.18
CA GLY A 298 0.48 10.31 7.03
C GLY A 298 0.66 9.98 8.51
N LEU A 299 1.42 8.93 8.83
CA LEU A 299 1.84 8.61 10.19
C LEU A 299 2.77 9.66 10.78
N LEU A 300 3.52 10.39 9.94
CA LEU A 300 4.36 11.51 10.37
C LEU A 300 3.62 12.85 10.29
N TYR A 301 2.75 13.02 9.30
CA TYR A 301 2.00 14.25 9.06
C TYR A 301 0.91 14.43 10.13
N LYS A 302 1.02 15.51 10.92
CA LYS A 302 0.03 15.91 11.94
C LYS A 302 -0.34 14.82 12.98
N SER A 303 0.52 13.82 13.15
CA SER A 303 0.21 12.60 13.93
C SER A 303 1.10 12.43 15.16
N ALA A 304 1.55 13.54 15.76
CA ALA A 304 2.42 13.55 16.94
C ALA A 304 1.79 12.85 18.16
N ASP A 305 0.47 12.74 18.23
CA ASP A 305 -0.26 12.06 19.30
C ASP A 305 -0.50 10.56 19.03
N PHE A 306 -0.32 10.10 17.79
CA PHE A 306 -0.50 8.70 17.37
C PHE A 306 0.78 7.86 17.49
N LEU A 307 1.93 8.54 17.41
CA LEU A 307 3.30 8.02 17.49
C LEU A 307 3.80 7.96 18.94
#